data_AF-A0A1G1PAQ4-F1
#
_entry.id   AF-A0A1G1PAQ4-F1
#
_cell.length_a   1.000
_cell.length_b   1.000
_cell.length_c   1.000
_cell.angle_alpha   90.00
_cell.angle_beta   90.00
_cell.angle_gamma   90.00
#
_symmetry.space_group_name_H-M   'P 1'
#
loop_
_entity.id
_entity.type
_entity.pdbx_description
1 polymer ?
#
loop_
_entity_poly.entity_id
_entity_poly.type
_entity_poly.pdbx_seq_one_letter_code
_entity_poly.pdbx_strand_id
1 'polypeptide(L)'
;MDIKSDWGQTALTAALEKGYRDIAKVLLEAGVDVVDTFSGNWQGLHLAAKHGYLDIIQTMLGKGAPVDRPAGEANATPLMLAAGNGHLEIVKLLVEKGANLEAQSVDTMFERDYGPWPFEGTPLMWAANGSHLEVVQYLLERGANPTATNQQGQTALTVAKEHGHQKIVRLLKEAQQHHP
;
A
#
# COMPACT_ATOMS: atom_id res chain seq x y z
N MET A 1 -2.52 24.86 -13.78
CA MET A 1 -3.14 24.00 -14.82
C MET A 1 -2.32 22.73 -14.84
N ASP A 2 -2.90 21.61 -14.45
CA ASP A 2 -2.20 20.32 -14.50
C ASP A 2 -2.35 19.74 -15.90
N ILE A 3 -1.23 19.58 -16.63
CA ILE A 3 -1.24 19.07 -18.00
C ILE A 3 -1.15 17.55 -17.89
N LYS A 4 -2.17 16.87 -18.39
CA LYS A 4 -2.25 15.40 -18.45
C LYS A 4 -1.83 14.91 -19.83
N SER A 5 -1.15 13.77 -19.89
CA SER A 5 -0.97 13.05 -21.15
C SER A 5 -2.30 12.50 -21.68
N ASP A 6 -2.32 11.99 -22.91
CA ASP A 6 -3.49 11.30 -23.49
C ASP A 6 -3.92 10.06 -22.68
N TRP A 7 -3.03 9.56 -21.82
CA TRP A 7 -3.27 8.47 -20.88
C TRP A 7 -3.73 8.95 -19.51
N GLY A 8 -3.91 10.26 -19.30
CA GLY A 8 -4.29 10.87 -18.03
C GLY A 8 -3.12 11.08 -17.06
N GLN A 9 -1.88 10.78 -17.45
CA GLN A 9 -0.71 10.84 -16.56
C GLN A 9 -0.26 12.30 -16.36
N THR A 10 -0.06 12.70 -15.11
CA THR A 10 0.56 13.98 -14.75
C THR A 10 2.08 13.89 -14.70
N ALA A 11 2.74 15.04 -14.79
CA ALA A 11 4.18 15.11 -14.53
C ALA A 11 4.56 14.54 -13.16
N LEU A 12 3.70 14.75 -12.14
CA LEU A 12 3.92 14.26 -10.79
C LEU A 12 3.86 12.72 -10.72
N THR A 13 2.81 12.13 -11.29
CA THR A 13 2.66 10.66 -11.31
C THR A 13 3.75 9.97 -12.14
N ALA A 14 4.17 10.57 -13.26
CA ALA A 14 5.32 10.09 -14.04
C ALA A 14 6.63 10.14 -13.25
N ALA A 15 6.90 11.25 -12.54
CA ALA A 15 8.09 11.36 -11.69
C ALA A 15 8.10 10.29 -10.59
N LEU A 16 6.96 10.03 -9.96
CA LEU A 16 6.85 9.02 -8.91
C LEU A 16 7.01 7.61 -9.44
N GLU A 17 6.43 7.29 -10.59
CA GLU A 17 6.54 5.99 -11.24
C GLU A 17 7.99 5.68 -11.64
N LYS A 18 8.73 6.68 -12.13
CA LYS A 18 10.15 6.54 -12.47
C LYS A 18 11.09 6.67 -11.28
N GLY A 19 10.55 6.96 -10.09
CA GLY A 19 11.33 7.13 -8.87
C GLY A 19 12.14 8.43 -8.79
N TYR A 20 11.78 9.43 -9.60
CA TYR A 20 12.41 10.76 -9.61
C TYR A 20 11.88 11.63 -8.46
N ARG A 21 12.27 11.26 -7.24
CA ARG A 21 11.82 11.92 -6.00
C ARG A 21 12.03 13.44 -6.01
N ASP A 22 13.19 13.92 -6.44
CA ASP A 22 13.49 15.37 -6.41
C ASP A 22 12.62 16.14 -7.42
N ILE A 23 12.34 15.54 -8.58
CA ILE A 23 11.40 16.12 -9.56
C ILE A 23 9.99 16.15 -8.96
N ALA A 24 9.55 15.07 -8.31
CA ALA A 24 8.25 15.02 -7.67
C ALA A 24 8.09 16.08 -6.56
N LYS A 25 9.16 16.37 -5.80
CA LYS A 25 9.17 17.48 -4.81
C LYS A 25 8.98 18.84 -5.46
N VAL A 26 9.79 19.14 -6.48
CA VAL A 26 9.70 20.41 -7.21
C VAL A 26 8.30 20.63 -7.78
N LEU A 27 7.68 19.57 -8.31
CA LEU A 27 6.31 19.62 -8.82
C LEU A 27 5.27 19.89 -7.72
N LEU A 28 5.43 19.29 -6.53
CA LEU A 28 4.54 19.56 -5.40
C LEU A 28 4.68 20.99 -4.86
N GLU A 29 5.90 21.52 -4.82
CA GLU A 29 6.20 22.91 -4.43
C GLU A 29 5.63 23.92 -5.44
N ALA A 30 5.63 23.58 -6.73
CA ALA A 30 5.02 24.38 -7.79
C ALA A 30 3.48 24.44 -7.75
N GLY A 31 2.84 23.76 -6.79
CA GLY A 31 1.39 23.81 -6.59
C GLY A 31 0.59 22.92 -7.54
N VAL A 32 1.22 21.90 -8.12
CA VAL A 32 0.49 20.85 -8.87
C VAL A 32 -0.55 20.20 -7.95
N ASP A 33 -1.71 19.86 -8.52
CA ASP A 33 -2.78 19.20 -7.78
C ASP A 33 -2.33 17.80 -7.34
N VAL A 34 -2.57 17.48 -6.08
CA VAL A 34 -2.22 16.17 -5.52
C VAL A 34 -3.34 15.15 -5.68
N VAL A 35 -4.56 15.61 -5.94
CA VAL A 35 -5.76 14.78 -6.08
C VAL A 35 -6.01 14.53 -7.56
N ASP A 36 -5.00 14.04 -8.29
CA ASP A 36 -5.22 13.71 -9.68
C ASP A 36 -5.94 12.36 -9.82
N THR A 37 -7.13 12.43 -10.43
CA THR A 37 -7.90 11.30 -10.92
C THR A 37 -7.28 10.79 -12.23
N PHE A 38 -6.23 9.98 -12.13
CA PHE A 38 -5.78 9.16 -13.24
C PHE A 38 -6.91 8.21 -13.67
N SER A 39 -7.31 8.29 -14.94
CA SER A 39 -8.16 7.28 -15.58
C SER A 39 -7.32 6.07 -15.97
N GLY A 40 -6.88 5.28 -14.98
CA GLY A 40 -6.00 4.13 -15.25
C GLY A 40 -5.29 3.50 -14.06
N ASN A 41 -5.82 3.68 -12.84
CA ASN A 41 -5.54 2.82 -11.68
C ASN A 41 -4.34 3.07 -10.75
N TRP A 42 -3.44 4.06 -10.86
CA TRP A 42 -2.53 4.36 -9.71
C TRP A 42 -2.41 5.86 -9.45
N GLN A 43 -2.70 6.28 -8.21
CA GLN A 43 -2.61 7.69 -7.80
C GLN A 43 -1.22 7.99 -7.20
N GLY A 44 -0.83 9.27 -7.17
CA GLY A 44 0.48 9.70 -6.65
C GLY A 44 0.80 9.17 -5.24
N LEU A 45 -0.19 9.14 -4.34
CA LEU A 45 -0.03 8.63 -2.98
C LEU A 45 0.35 7.13 -2.95
N HIS A 46 -0.17 6.34 -3.90
CA HIS A 46 0.14 4.90 -4.02
C HIS A 46 1.58 4.70 -4.48
N LEU A 47 1.98 5.41 -5.52
CA LEU A 47 3.36 5.33 -6.03
C LEU A 47 4.36 5.77 -4.96
N ALA A 48 4.08 6.86 -4.26
CA ALA A 48 4.90 7.32 -3.14
C ALA A 48 4.97 6.28 -2.00
N ALA A 49 3.86 5.62 -1.67
CA ALA A 49 3.81 4.56 -0.67
C ALA A 49 4.58 3.31 -1.08
N LYS A 50 4.46 2.88 -2.35
CA LYS A 50 5.23 1.76 -2.92
C LYS A 50 6.74 2.02 -2.86
N HIS A 51 7.16 3.23 -3.21
CA HIS A 51 8.57 3.60 -3.34
C HIS A 51 9.23 4.14 -2.06
N GLY A 52 8.48 4.31 -0.97
CA GLY A 52 9.06 4.73 0.31
C GLY A 52 9.25 6.24 0.47
N TYR A 53 8.51 7.08 -0.27
CA TYR A 53 8.68 8.54 -0.25
C TYR A 53 7.87 9.22 0.84
N LEU A 54 8.30 9.08 2.09
CA LEU A 54 7.61 9.59 3.29
C LEU A 54 7.28 11.09 3.21
N ASP A 55 8.22 11.92 2.79
CA ASP A 55 8.04 13.37 2.72
C ASP A 55 7.05 13.81 1.64
N ILE A 56 7.02 13.07 0.52
CA ILE A 56 6.01 13.26 -0.53
C ILE A 56 4.62 12.89 0.00
N ILE A 57 4.49 11.78 0.73
CA ILE A 57 3.22 11.36 1.34
C ILE A 57 2.73 12.40 2.34
N GLN A 58 3.61 12.89 3.22
CA GLN A 58 3.26 13.96 4.17
C GLN A 58 2.73 15.20 3.45
N THR A 59 3.39 15.61 2.36
CA THR A 59 2.98 16.75 1.55
C THR A 59 1.62 16.52 0.90
N MET A 60 1.41 15.35 0.28
CA MET A 60 0.15 15.00 -0.38
C MET A 60 -1.02 14.94 0.61
N LEU A 61 -0.84 14.29 1.77
CA LEU A 61 -1.86 14.22 2.81
C LEU A 61 -2.16 15.61 3.40
N GLY A 62 -1.13 16.45 3.59
CA GLY A 62 -1.30 17.84 4.03
C GLY A 62 -2.09 18.71 3.03
N LYS A 63 -2.06 18.34 1.75
CA LYS A 63 -2.85 18.97 0.67
C LYS A 63 -4.21 18.29 0.44
N GLY A 64 -4.62 17.36 1.29
CA GLY A 64 -5.95 16.74 1.24
C GLY A 64 -6.06 15.51 0.33
N ALA A 65 -4.95 14.87 -0.04
CA ALA A 65 -5.01 13.58 -0.73
C ALA A 65 -5.75 12.53 0.13
N PRO A 66 -6.65 11.73 -0.45
CA PRO A 66 -7.41 10.74 0.29
C PRO A 66 -6.51 9.59 0.74
N VAL A 67 -6.50 9.29 2.04
CA VAL A 67 -5.60 8.30 2.66
C VAL A 67 -5.84 6.87 2.17
N ASP A 68 -7.10 6.51 1.93
CA ASP A 68 -7.56 5.13 1.70
C ASP A 68 -8.12 4.88 0.32
N ARG A 69 -8.08 5.86 -0.58
CA ARG A 69 -8.72 5.72 -1.88
C ARG A 69 -8.08 4.54 -2.61
N PRO A 70 -8.83 3.46 -2.90
CA PRO A 70 -8.25 2.35 -3.64
C PRO A 70 -7.88 2.81 -5.04
N ALA A 71 -6.75 2.33 -5.51
CA ALA A 71 -6.33 2.48 -6.88
C ALA A 71 -5.66 1.17 -7.29
N GLY A 72 -5.91 0.76 -8.52
CA GLY A 72 -5.25 -0.40 -9.08
C GLY A 72 -6.28 -1.13 -9.88
N GLU A 73 -5.82 -2.00 -10.77
CA GLU A 73 -6.68 -3.10 -11.17
C GLU A 73 -7.05 -3.88 -9.88
N ALA A 74 -6.06 -4.13 -9.01
CA ALA A 74 -6.23 -4.82 -7.73
C ALA A 74 -6.91 -4.01 -6.59
N ASN A 75 -7.40 -2.78 -6.82
CA ASN A 75 -7.94 -1.91 -5.76
C ASN A 75 -7.04 -1.81 -4.50
N ALA A 76 -5.72 -1.78 -4.68
CA ALA A 76 -4.80 -1.68 -3.56
C ALA A 76 -4.89 -0.29 -2.91
N THR A 77 -4.74 -0.22 -1.58
CA THR A 77 -4.63 1.05 -0.86
C THR A 77 -3.16 1.45 -0.70
N PRO A 78 -2.87 2.74 -0.41
CA PRO A 78 -1.50 3.16 -0.07
C PRO A 78 -0.92 2.37 1.10
N LEU A 79 -1.74 1.99 2.08
CA LEU A 79 -1.33 1.21 3.24
C LEU A 79 -0.86 -0.19 2.84
N MET A 80 -1.58 -0.88 1.95
CA MET A 80 -1.17 -2.20 1.44
C MET A 80 0.19 -2.16 0.74
N LEU A 81 0.40 -1.14 -0.11
CA LEU A 81 1.66 -0.98 -0.82
C LEU A 81 2.83 -0.69 0.12
N ALA A 82 2.64 0.23 1.07
CA ALA A 82 3.67 0.51 2.08
C ALA A 82 3.97 -0.73 2.93
N ALA A 83 2.93 -1.47 3.31
CA ALA A 83 3.05 -2.66 4.12
C ALA A 83 3.80 -3.80 3.40
N GLY A 84 3.44 -4.09 2.15
CA GLY A 84 4.07 -5.13 1.34
C GLY A 84 5.47 -4.78 0.82
N ASN A 85 5.90 -3.52 0.94
CA ASN A 85 7.28 -3.09 0.64
C ASN A 85 8.08 -2.75 1.92
N GLY A 86 7.49 -2.91 3.11
CA GLY A 86 8.21 -2.80 4.39
C GLY A 86 8.48 -1.38 4.86
N HIS A 87 7.78 -0.38 4.32
CA HIS A 87 7.99 1.03 4.67
C HIS A 87 7.30 1.41 5.98
N LEU A 88 7.85 0.95 7.11
CA LEU A 88 7.24 1.08 8.44
C LEU A 88 6.81 2.51 8.80
N GLU A 89 7.65 3.51 8.56
CA GLU A 89 7.33 4.91 8.89
C GLU A 89 6.15 5.45 8.07
N ILE A 90 5.98 4.96 6.84
CA ILE A 90 4.82 5.28 6.00
C ILE A 90 3.57 4.56 6.52
N VAL A 91 3.70 3.28 6.90
CA VAL A 91 2.61 2.52 7.52
C VAL A 91 2.12 3.23 8.77
N LYS A 92 3.03 3.65 9.67
CA LYS A 92 2.69 4.43 10.87
C LYS A 92 1.90 5.68 10.53
N LEU A 93 2.43 6.49 9.60
CA LEU A 93 1.79 7.73 9.16
C LEU A 93 0.38 7.49 8.59
N LEU A 94 0.22 6.50 7.70
CA LEU A 94 -1.07 6.21 7.08
C LEU A 94 -2.11 5.75 8.12
N VAL A 95 -1.71 4.89 9.06
CA VAL A 95 -2.58 4.44 10.15
C VAL A 95 -2.97 5.61 11.08
N GLU A 96 -2.02 6.48 11.42
CA GLU A 96 -2.30 7.71 12.19
C GLU A 96 -3.26 8.66 11.48
N LYS A 97 -3.28 8.62 10.15
CA LYS A 97 -4.21 9.40 9.30
C LYS A 97 -5.53 8.69 9.02
N GLY A 98 -5.77 7.56 9.69
CA GLY A 98 -7.04 6.85 9.65
C GLY A 98 -7.16 5.83 8.52
N ALA A 99 -6.05 5.32 7.99
CA ALA A 99 -6.10 4.26 6.99
C ALA A 99 -6.78 3.00 7.51
N ASN A 100 -7.64 2.40 6.70
CA ASN A 100 -8.38 1.19 7.02
C ASN A 100 -7.47 -0.05 7.02
N LEU A 101 -7.25 -0.63 8.21
CA LEU A 101 -6.45 -1.84 8.41
C LEU A 101 -7.06 -3.09 7.76
N GLU A 102 -8.37 -3.08 7.54
CA GLU A 102 -9.16 -4.21 7.01
C GLU A 102 -9.56 -4.00 5.55
N ALA A 103 -9.01 -2.99 4.87
CA ALA A 103 -9.21 -2.85 3.43
C ALA A 103 -8.75 -4.14 2.72
N GLN A 104 -9.45 -4.52 1.64
CA GLN A 104 -9.12 -5.70 0.85
C GLN A 104 -8.83 -5.31 -0.60
N SER A 105 -7.66 -5.69 -1.09
CA SER A 105 -7.41 -5.71 -2.52
C SER A 105 -8.16 -6.88 -3.16
N VAL A 106 -8.47 -6.74 -4.44
CA VAL A 106 -9.11 -7.80 -5.23
C VAL A 106 -8.10 -8.48 -6.12
N ASP A 107 -8.26 -9.78 -6.32
CA ASP A 107 -7.54 -10.49 -7.37
C ASP A 107 -8.01 -9.95 -8.74
N THR A 108 -7.08 -9.42 -9.52
CA THR A 108 -7.33 -9.15 -10.93
C THR A 108 -6.62 -10.18 -11.78
N MET A 109 -7.41 -11.07 -12.35
CA MET A 109 -6.99 -12.14 -13.28
C MET A 109 -6.48 -11.62 -14.64
N PHE A 110 -6.07 -10.36 -14.76
CA PHE A 110 -5.46 -9.88 -15.99
C PHE A 110 -4.03 -10.41 -16.06
N GLU A 111 -3.81 -11.37 -16.96
CA GLU A 111 -2.48 -11.79 -17.41
C GLU A 111 -1.73 -10.56 -17.92
N ARG A 112 -0.83 -10.00 -17.10
CA ARG A 112 0.07 -8.93 -17.53
C ARG A 112 1.35 -9.57 -18.07
N ASP A 113 1.88 -8.99 -19.16
CA ASP A 113 3.20 -9.31 -19.72
C ASP A 113 4.38 -9.13 -18.73
N TYR A 114 4.12 -8.60 -17.52
CA TYR A 114 5.09 -8.39 -16.44
C TYR A 114 5.10 -9.47 -15.35
N GLY A 115 4.38 -10.58 -15.57
CA GLY A 115 4.32 -11.73 -14.63
C GLY A 115 3.20 -11.63 -13.60
N PRO A 116 2.99 -12.68 -12.79
CA PRO A 116 1.86 -12.79 -11.87
C PRO A 116 1.98 -11.75 -10.76
N TRP A 117 1.13 -10.73 -10.79
CA TRP A 117 0.77 -9.99 -9.58
C TRP A 117 -0.73 -9.83 -9.53
N PRO A 118 -1.40 -10.79 -8.87
CA PRO A 118 -2.46 -10.38 -7.97
C PRO A 118 -2.32 -11.13 -6.64
N PHE A 119 -1.56 -10.53 -5.71
CA PHE A 119 -1.69 -10.87 -4.30
C PHE A 119 -2.85 -10.03 -3.74
N GLU A 120 -4.01 -10.66 -3.56
CA GLU A 120 -5.12 -10.06 -2.86
C GLU A 120 -4.99 -10.24 -1.35
N GLY A 121 -5.47 -9.27 -0.59
CA GLY A 121 -5.50 -9.40 0.86
C GLY A 121 -5.54 -8.07 1.60
N THR A 122 -5.46 -8.19 2.92
CA THR A 122 -5.39 -7.04 3.84
C THR A 122 -3.97 -6.49 3.93
N PRO A 123 -3.76 -5.24 4.39
CA PRO A 123 -2.43 -4.72 4.73
C PRO A 123 -1.54 -5.69 5.53
N LEU A 124 -2.12 -6.42 6.47
CA LEU A 124 -1.40 -7.43 7.27
C LEU A 124 -0.91 -8.60 6.41
N MET A 125 -1.72 -9.08 5.47
CA MET A 125 -1.34 -10.12 4.52
C MET A 125 -0.22 -9.64 3.58
N TRP A 126 -0.26 -8.38 3.13
CA TRP A 126 0.78 -7.79 2.29
C TRP A 126 2.12 -7.72 3.04
N ALA A 127 2.10 -7.25 4.29
CA ALA A 127 3.28 -7.25 5.16
C ALA A 127 3.83 -8.67 5.41
N ALA A 128 2.93 -9.63 5.61
CA ALA A 128 3.29 -11.03 5.78
C ALA A 128 3.95 -11.61 4.52
N ASN A 129 3.39 -11.34 3.34
CA ASN A 129 3.93 -11.76 2.05
C ASN A 129 5.35 -11.20 1.81
N GLY A 130 5.56 -9.92 2.09
CA GLY A 130 6.84 -9.22 1.95
C GLY A 130 7.90 -9.55 3.02
N SER A 131 7.60 -10.42 3.99
CA SER A 131 8.49 -10.75 5.12
C SER A 131 8.81 -9.56 6.05
N HIS A 132 7.91 -8.58 6.16
CA HIS A 132 8.16 -7.35 6.92
C HIS A 132 7.71 -7.47 8.38
N LEU A 133 8.54 -8.11 9.21
CA LEU A 133 8.22 -8.43 10.61
C LEU A 133 7.77 -7.22 11.44
N GLU A 134 8.48 -6.09 11.35
CA GLU A 134 8.17 -4.88 12.14
C GLU A 134 6.82 -4.27 11.72
N VAL A 135 6.49 -4.34 10.42
CA VAL A 135 5.19 -3.89 9.91
C VAL A 135 4.07 -4.81 10.40
N VAL A 136 4.27 -6.14 10.35
CA VAL A 136 3.30 -7.11 10.87
C VAL A 136 3.04 -6.84 12.35
N GLN A 137 4.09 -6.69 13.16
CA GLN A 137 3.98 -6.39 14.58
C GLN A 137 3.18 -5.10 14.81
N TYR A 138 3.55 -4.01 14.12
CA TYR A 138 2.86 -2.73 14.25
C TYR A 138 1.38 -2.81 13.87
N LEU A 139 1.03 -3.48 12.77
CA LEU A 139 -0.36 -3.62 12.34
C LEU A 139 -1.19 -4.40 13.38
N LEU A 140 -0.64 -5.46 13.97
CA LEU A 140 -1.28 -6.22 15.05
C LEU A 140 -1.48 -5.38 16.31
N GLU A 141 -0.47 -4.59 16.71
CA GLU A 141 -0.56 -3.65 17.84
C GLU A 141 -1.65 -2.59 17.64
N ARG A 142 -1.96 -2.24 16.38
CA ARG A 142 -3.03 -1.31 16.00
C ARG A 142 -4.39 -1.98 15.80
N GLY A 143 -4.49 -3.28 16.05
CA GLY A 143 -5.76 -4.02 16.01
C GLY A 143 -6.12 -4.59 14.64
N ALA A 144 -5.17 -4.74 13.71
CA ALA A 144 -5.43 -5.46 12.47
C ALA A 144 -5.80 -6.91 12.76
N ASN A 145 -6.84 -7.43 12.10
CA ASN A 145 -7.37 -8.76 12.37
C ASN A 145 -6.44 -9.87 11.82
N PRO A 146 -5.79 -10.70 12.67
CA PRO A 146 -4.89 -11.76 12.22
C PRO A 146 -5.58 -12.98 11.60
N THR A 147 -6.91 -13.06 11.70
CA THR A 147 -7.71 -14.17 11.16
C THR A 147 -8.55 -13.76 9.95
N ALA A 148 -8.49 -12.50 9.52
CA ALA A 148 -9.12 -12.06 8.28
C ALA A 148 -8.66 -12.93 7.10
N THR A 149 -9.59 -13.21 6.18
CA THR A 149 -9.34 -14.02 4.99
C THR A 149 -9.51 -13.20 3.71
N ASN A 150 -8.70 -13.45 2.69
CA ASN A 150 -8.93 -12.96 1.33
C ASN A 150 -10.00 -13.83 0.62
N GLN A 151 -10.29 -13.56 -0.65
CA GLN A 151 -11.27 -14.31 -1.44
C GLN A 151 -10.85 -15.76 -1.67
N GLN A 152 -9.55 -16.03 -1.68
CA GLN A 152 -8.97 -17.38 -1.72
C GLN A 152 -9.01 -18.12 -0.36
N GLY A 153 -9.52 -17.50 0.70
CA GLY A 153 -9.58 -18.09 2.04
C GLY A 153 -8.25 -18.11 2.78
N GLN A 154 -7.23 -17.42 2.29
CA GLN A 154 -5.92 -17.32 2.93
C GLN A 154 -5.93 -16.26 4.03
N THR A 155 -5.22 -16.55 5.12
CA THR A 155 -4.93 -15.61 6.21
C THR A 155 -3.49 -15.10 6.10
N ALA A 156 -3.13 -14.05 6.83
CA ALA A 156 -1.74 -13.62 6.93
C ALA A 156 -0.81 -14.77 7.40
N LEU A 157 -1.32 -15.69 8.23
CA LEU A 157 -0.57 -16.85 8.72
C LEU A 157 -0.31 -17.88 7.62
N THR A 158 -1.30 -18.18 6.77
CA THR A 158 -1.11 -19.14 5.68
C THR A 158 -0.14 -18.58 4.64
N VAL A 159 -0.28 -17.30 4.29
CA VAL A 159 0.65 -16.59 3.39
C VAL A 159 2.09 -16.65 3.91
N ALA A 160 2.30 -16.33 5.20
CA ALA A 160 3.63 -16.39 5.81
C ALA A 160 4.22 -17.80 5.83
N LYS A 161 3.38 -18.84 5.98
CA LYS A 161 3.83 -20.25 5.95
C LYS A 161 4.24 -20.68 4.55
N GLU A 162 3.44 -20.36 3.53
CA GLU A 162 3.71 -20.69 2.12
C GLU A 162 5.06 -20.14 1.66
N HIS A 163 5.40 -18.93 2.12
CA HIS A 163 6.66 -18.26 1.78
C HIS A 163 7.81 -18.54 2.77
N GLY A 164 7.59 -19.36 3.81
CA GLY A 164 8.63 -19.77 4.75
C GLY A 164 9.07 -18.71 5.77
N HIS A 165 8.26 -17.67 6.01
CA HIS A 165 8.58 -16.54 6.89
C HIS A 165 8.41 -16.88 8.38
N GLN A 166 9.30 -17.72 8.91
CA GLN A 166 9.19 -18.36 10.23
C GLN A 166 8.97 -17.38 11.41
N LYS A 167 9.60 -16.21 11.39
CA LYS A 167 9.43 -15.20 12.45
C LYS A 167 8.00 -14.66 12.48
N ILE A 168 7.45 -14.34 11.31
CA ILE A 168 6.08 -13.86 11.15
C ILE A 168 5.07 -14.96 11.50
N VAL A 169 5.34 -16.22 11.13
CA VAL A 169 4.50 -17.36 11.51
C VAL A 169 4.37 -17.50 13.03
N ARG A 170 5.46 -17.30 13.78
CA ARG A 170 5.43 -17.35 15.26
C ARG A 170 4.59 -16.20 15.82
N LEU A 171 4.87 -14.98 15.37
CA LEU A 171 4.17 -13.77 15.81
C LEU A 171 2.65 -13.87 15.55
N LEU A 172 2.24 -14.30 14.37
CA LEU A 172 0.82 -14.44 14.02
C LEU A 172 0.12 -15.54 14.81
N LYS A 173 0.82 -16.65 15.15
CA LYS A 173 0.25 -17.69 16.03
C LYS A 173 0.00 -17.16 17.44
N GLU A 174 0.92 -16.36 17.97
CA GLU A 174 0.79 -15.74 19.28
C GLU A 174 -0.39 -14.75 19.29
N ALA A 175 -0.47 -13.90 18.26
CA ALA A 175 -1.58 -12.95 18.13
C ALA A 175 -2.95 -13.66 18.07
N GLN A 176 -3.07 -14.76 17.31
CA GLN A 176 -4.32 -15.53 17.21
C GLN A 176 -4.78 -16.16 18.54
N GLN A 177 -3.86 -16.46 19.46
CA GLN A 177 -4.21 -17.04 20.77
C GLN A 177 -4.75 -16.01 21.76
N HIS A 178 -4.63 -14.72 21.47
CA HIS A 178 -4.97 -13.63 22.40
C HIS A 178 -6.12 -12.74 21.89
N HIS A 179 -6.76 -13.10 20.77
CA HIS A 179 -8.02 -12.51 20.32
C HIS A 179 -9.21 -13.29 20.90
N PRO A 180 -9.98 -12.73 21.87
CA PRO A 180 -11.17 -13.36 22.45
C PRO A 180 -12.38 -13.37 21.52
#